data_AF-A0A0F8XZN6-F1
#
_entry.id   AF-A0A0F8XZN6-F1
#
_cell.length_a   1.000
_cell.length_b   1.000
_cell.length_c   1.000
_cell.angle_alpha   90.00
_cell.angle_beta   90.00
_cell.angle_gamma   90.00
#
_symmetry.space_group_name_H-M   'P 1'
#
loop_
_entity.id
_entity.type
_entity.pdbx_description
1 polymer ?
#
loop_
_entity_poly.entity_id
_entity_poly.type
_entity_poly.pdbx_seq_one_letter_code
_entity_poly.pdbx_strand_id
1 'polypeptide(L)' 'MGWFDRDKAPKGQVVELDQMLDDYYGYRGWNKKTGKPTKKKLKELGLEREARRVR' A
#
# COMPACT_ATOMS: atom_id res chain seq x y z
N MET A 1 23.95 27.41 16.08
CA MET A 1 23.82 26.16 15.32
C MET A 1 22.73 25.33 16.01
N GLY A 2 21.54 25.25 15.43
CA GLY A 2 20.44 24.41 15.90
C GLY A 2 19.77 23.81 14.68
N TRP A 3 20.29 22.68 14.22
CA TRP A 3 19.95 22.04 12.93
C TRP A 3 18.80 21.04 13.02
N PHE A 4 17.99 21.06 14.09
CA PHE A 4 16.88 20.13 14.27
C PHE A 4 15.73 20.72 15.11
N ASP A 5 14.91 21.58 14.49
CA ASP A 5 13.52 21.75 14.93
C ASP A 5 12.73 20.48 14.53
N ARG A 6 12.76 19.44 15.37
CA ARG A 6 12.14 18.13 15.11
C ARG A 6 10.64 18.04 15.40
N ASP A 7 10.00 19.11 15.89
CA ASP A 7 8.65 19.02 16.47
C ASP A 7 7.66 20.01 15.87
N LYS A 8 7.52 20.00 14.54
CA LYS A 8 6.37 20.65 13.89
C LYS A 8 5.68 19.73 12.90
N ALA A 9 5.21 18.58 13.39
CA ALA A 9 4.12 17.90 12.72
C ALA A 9 2.90 18.86 12.67
N PRO A 10 2.21 19.02 11.52
CA PRO A 10 1.05 19.90 11.43
C PRO A 10 -0.05 19.39 12.37
N LYS A 11 -0.27 20.12 13.46
CA LYS A 11 -1.28 19.82 14.48
C LYS A 11 -2.67 19.94 13.85
N GLY A 12 -3.40 18.84 13.79
CA GLY A 12 -4.80 18.81 13.30
C GLY A 12 -4.99 18.28 11.87
N GLN A 13 -3.94 17.81 11.20
CA GLN A 13 -4.10 17.13 9.91
C GLN A 13 -4.53 15.67 10.11
N VAL A 14 -5.74 15.33 9.68
CA VAL A 14 -6.20 13.93 9.57
C VAL A 14 -5.89 13.45 8.16
N VAL A 15 -5.15 12.35 8.03
CA VAL A 15 -4.91 11.72 6.72
C VAL A 15 -6.01 10.69 6.50
N GLU A 16 -6.76 10.84 5.41
CA GLU A 16 -7.79 9.90 4.95
C GLU A 16 -7.14 8.64 4.34
N LEU A 17 -6.38 7.91 5.16
CA LEU A 17 -5.57 6.75 4.78
C LEU A 17 -6.40 5.67 4.08
N ASP A 18 -7.63 5.45 4.52
CA ASP A 18 -8.49 4.40 3.97
C ASP A 18 -8.82 4.63 2.48
N GLN A 19 -9.11 5.87 2.10
CA GLN A 19 -9.39 6.24 0.70
C GLN A 19 -8.13 6.07 -0.16
N MET A 20 -6.98 6.52 0.35
CA MET A 20 -5.70 6.42 -0.34
C MET A 20 -5.24 4.96 -0.51
N LEU A 21 -5.53 4.09 0.46
CA LEU A 21 -5.19 2.67 0.42
C LEU A 21 -5.98 1.94 -0.67
N ASP A 22 -7.26 2.27 -0.83
CA ASP A 22 -8.11 1.68 -1.87
C ASP A 22 -7.62 2.02 -3.28
N ASP A 23 -7.22 3.26 -3.51
CA ASP A 23 -6.63 3.71 -4.78
C ASP A 23 -5.27 3.07 -5.01
N TYR A 24 -4.43 3.00 -3.98
CA TYR A 24 -3.13 2.33 -4.05
C TYR A 24 -3.27 0.84 -4.40
N TYR A 25 -4.18 0.11 -3.74
CA TYR A 25 -4.44 -1.29 -4.06
C TYR A 25 -5.01 -1.46 -5.47
N GLY A 26 -5.89 -0.57 -5.91
CA GLY A 26 -6.39 -0.54 -7.29
C GLY A 26 -5.26 -0.40 -8.30
N TYR A 27 -4.42 0.62 -8.13
CA TYR A 27 -3.28 0.89 -9.01
C TYR A 27 -2.28 -0.27 -9.07
N ARG A 28 -2.03 -0.93 -7.94
CA ARG A 28 -1.08 -2.05 -7.85
C ARG A 28 -1.65 -3.39 -8.33
N GLY A 29 -2.95 -3.46 -8.62
CA GLY A 29 -3.62 -4.72 -8.96
C GLY A 29 -3.71 -5.67 -7.77
N TRP A 30 -3.94 -5.12 -6.58
CA TRP A 30 -4.09 -5.82 -5.31
C TRP A 30 -5.57 -5.89 -4.92
N ASN A 31 -5.93 -6.88 -4.12
CA ASN A 31 -7.28 -7.02 -3.59
C ASN A 31 -7.48 -6.03 -2.44
N LYS A 32 -8.40 -5.07 -2.60
CA LYS A 32 -8.69 -4.03 -1.60
C LYS A 32 -9.11 -4.58 -0.25
N LYS A 33 -9.84 -5.71 -0.23
CA LYS A 33 -10.34 -6.34 1.01
C LYS A 33 -9.26 -7.07 1.79
N THR A 34 -8.26 -7.64 1.10
CA THR A 34 -7.21 -8.47 1.75
C THR A 34 -5.84 -7.81 1.79
N GLY A 35 -5.65 -6.71 1.05
CA GLY A 35 -4.36 -6.05 0.86
C GLY A 35 -3.33 -6.89 0.12
N LYS A 36 -3.72 -8.02 -0.51
CA LYS A 36 -2.79 -8.95 -1.17
C LYS A 36 -2.73 -8.72 -2.68
N PRO A 37 -1.56 -8.91 -3.31
CA PRO A 37 -1.46 -8.95 -4.77
C PRO A 37 -2.42 -9.99 -5.37
N THR A 38 -3.06 -9.66 -6.47
CA THR A 38 -3.88 -10.62 -7.21
C THR A 38 -3.00 -11.71 -7.84
N LYS A 39 -3.59 -12.88 -8.10
CA LYS A 39 -2.91 -13.96 -8.84
C LYS A 39 -2.37 -13.49 -10.19
N LYS A 40 -3.10 -12.60 -10.88
CA LYS A 40 -2.65 -11.97 -12.14
C LYS A 40 -1.36 -11.18 -11.91
N LYS A 41 -1.33 -10.30 -10.90
CA LYS A 41 -0.15 -9.48 -10.61
C LYS A 41 1.06 -10.33 -10.19
N LEU A 42 0.84 -11.40 -9.42
CA LEU A 42 1.93 -12.32 -9.04
C LEU A 42 2.52 -13.04 -10.25
N LYS A 43 1.69 -13.47 -11.22
CA LYS A 43 2.19 -14.06 -12.47
C LYS A 43 2.95 -13.06 -13.34
N GLU A 44 2.45 -11.83 -13.45
CA GLU A 44 3.12 -10.73 -14.17
C GLU A 44 4.53 -10.47 -13.62
N LEU A 45 4.72 -10.62 -12.30
CA LEU A 45 5.99 -10.42 -11.62
C LEU A 45 6.89 -11.67 -11.59
N GLY A 46 6.51 -12.78 -12.24
CA GLY A 46 7.29 -14.03 -12.20
C GLY A 46 7.31 -14.70 -10.82
N LEU A 47 6.24 -14.53 -10.03
CA LEU A 47 6.08 -15.10 -8.69
C LEU A 47 5.12 -16.29 -8.70
N GLU A 48 5.33 -17.28 -9.58
CA GLU A 48 4.42 -18.41 -9.81
C GLU A 48 4.20 -19.27 -8.56
N ARG A 49 5.20 -19.38 -7.69
CA ARG A 49 5.08 -20.11 -6.42
C ARG A 49 4.05 -19.43 -5.51
N GLU A 50 4.11 -18.11 -5.39
CA GLU A 50 3.17 -17.35 -4.55
C GLU A 50 1.80 -17.23 -5.22
N ALA A 51 1.77 -17.12 -6.56
CA ALA A 51 0.52 -17.14 -7.34
C ALA A 51 -0.27 -18.46 -7.17
N ARG A 52 0.40 -19.57 -6.86
CA ARG A 52 -0.25 -20.85 -6.53
C ARG A 52 -0.85 -20.89 -5.12
N ARG A 53 -0.33 -20.08 -4.20
CA ARG A 53 -0.73 -20.06 -2.78
C ARG A 53 -1.85 -19.05 -2.49
N VAL A 54 -1.99 -18.03 -3.33
CA VAL A 54 -3.13 -17.10 -3.27
C VAL A 54 -4.39 -17.80 -3.77
N ARG A 55 -5.37 -17.96 -2.86
CA ARG A 55 -6.69 -18.54 -3.09
C ARG A 55 -7.69 -17.45 -3.49
#